data_AF-A0A925X9C2-F1
#
_entry.id   AF-A0A925X9C2-F1
#
_cell.length_a   1.000
_cell.length_b   1.000
_cell.length_c   1.000
_cell.angle_alpha   90.00
_cell.angle_beta   90.00
_cell.angle_gamma   90.00
#
_symmetry.space_group_name_H-M   'P 1'
#
loop_
_entity.id
_entity.type
_entity.pdbx_description
1 polymer ?
#
loop_
_entity_poly.entity_id
_entity_poly.type
_entity_poly.pdbx_seq_one_letter_code
_entity_poly.pdbx_strand_id
1 'polypeptide(L)'
;MSEKPNISTVIPAFNEAESLPELCTWIHKVMLAHSFTYEIIVIDDGSDDATWEVIAKLGTENPQVKGIRFNRNYGKSAALQTGFQASSGEVVITLDADLQDS
;
A
#
# COMPACT_ATOMS: atom_id res chain seq x y z
N MET A 1 -20.99 -7.79 -8.96
CA MET A 1 -19.73 -8.36 -8.42
C MET A 1 -18.62 -7.46 -8.89
N SER A 2 -17.82 -6.88 -7.98
CA SER A 2 -16.60 -6.20 -8.43
C SER A 2 -15.66 -7.24 -9.04
N GLU A 3 -15.13 -6.94 -10.22
CA GLU A 3 -14.09 -7.76 -10.84
C GLU A 3 -12.88 -7.89 -9.91
N LYS A 4 -12.30 -9.08 -9.90
CA LYS A 4 -11.11 -9.39 -9.11
C LYS A 4 -9.92 -8.62 -9.70
N PRO A 5 -9.12 -7.87 -8.91
CA PRO A 5 -7.93 -7.20 -9.42
C PRO A 5 -6.92 -8.21 -9.98
N ASN A 6 -6.15 -7.85 -11.00
CA ASN A 6 -5.03 -8.68 -11.45
C ASN A 6 -3.93 -8.70 -10.38
N ILE A 7 -3.63 -7.54 -9.77
CA ILE A 7 -2.49 -7.39 -8.85
C ILE A 7 -2.92 -6.68 -7.56
N SER A 8 -2.56 -7.25 -6.41
CA SER A 8 -2.57 -6.56 -5.12
C SER A 8 -1.13 -6.26 -4.69
N THR A 9 -0.81 -4.99 -4.49
CA THR A 9 0.47 -4.59 -3.93
C THR A 9 0.30 -4.34 -2.43
N VAL A 10 1.06 -5.05 -1.60
CA VAL A 10 1.05 -4.93 -0.14
C VAL A 10 2.29 -4.18 0.31
N ILE A 11 2.11 -3.08 1.04
CA ILE A 11 3.17 -2.18 1.46
C ILE A 11 3.10 -1.98 2.99
N PRO A 12 3.98 -2.62 3.77
CA PRO A 12 4.15 -2.26 5.18
C PRO A 12 4.86 -0.90 5.27
N ALA A 13 4.36 -0.01 6.12
CA ALA A 13 4.89 1.33 6.32
C ALA A 13 5.01 1.64 7.82
N PHE A 14 6.14 2.24 8.22
CA PHE A 14 6.36 2.75 9.57
C PHE A 14 7.21 4.02 9.49
N ASN A 15 6.58 5.17 9.73
CA ASN A 15 7.20 6.50 9.60
C ASN A 15 7.71 6.82 8.17
N GLU A 16 6.85 6.64 7.18
CA GLU A 16 7.12 6.68 5.74
C GLU A 16 6.28 7.74 5.00
N ALA A 17 5.92 8.83 5.67
CA ALA A 17 5.04 9.86 5.12
C ALA A 17 5.56 10.47 3.80
N GLU A 18 6.88 10.57 3.63
CA GLU A 18 7.51 11.23 2.47
C GLU A 18 7.61 10.32 1.24
N SER A 19 7.79 9.00 1.43
CA SER A 19 8.04 8.03 0.37
C SER A 19 6.75 7.50 -0.28
N LEU A 20 5.68 7.35 0.50
CA LEU A 20 4.42 6.76 0.06
C LEU A 20 3.76 7.44 -1.16
N PRO A 21 3.71 8.78 -1.28
CA PRO A 21 3.09 9.43 -2.43
C PRO A 21 3.80 9.13 -3.75
N GLU A 22 5.12 9.14 -3.74
CA GLU A 22 5.93 8.85 -4.92
C GLU A 22 5.82 7.37 -5.30
N LEU A 23 5.92 6.46 -4.32
CA LEU A 23 5.76 5.03 -4.52
C LEU A 23 4.39 4.69 -5.14
N CYS A 24 3.29 5.24 -4.57
CA CYS A 24 1.95 5.03 -5.11
C CYS A 24 1.80 5.59 -6.54
N THR A 25 2.41 6.74 -6.82
CA THR A 25 2.43 7.33 -8.16
C THR A 25 3.16 6.45 -9.16
N TRP A 26 4.30 5.86 -8.77
CA TRP A 26 5.06 4.97 -9.62
C TRP A 26 4.30 3.68 -9.93
N ILE A 27 3.72 3.05 -8.89
CA ILE A 27 2.88 1.85 -9.06
C ILE A 27 1.72 2.16 -10.00
N HIS A 28 1.02 3.28 -9.79
CA HIS A 28 -0.09 3.71 -10.65
C HIS A 28 0.32 3.81 -12.13
N LYS A 29 1.45 4.48 -12.42
CA LYS A 29 1.97 4.63 -13.78
C LYS A 29 2.27 3.28 -14.44
N VAL A 30 2.94 2.37 -13.72
CA VAL A 30 3.28 1.04 -14.25
C VAL A 30 2.01 0.23 -14.53
N MET A 31 1.06 0.22 -13.60
CA MET A 31 -0.19 -0.54 -13.77
C MET A 31 -1.01 -0.02 -14.96
N LEU A 32 -1.10 1.30 -15.13
CA LEU A 32 -1.78 1.89 -16.28
C LEU A 32 -1.08 1.58 -17.61
N ALA A 33 0.26 1.67 -17.65
CA ALA A 33 1.04 1.39 -18.86
C ALA A 33 0.81 -0.04 -19.39
N HIS A 34 0.54 -0.99 -18.49
CA HIS A 34 0.27 -2.38 -18.82
C HIS A 34 -1.22 -2.77 -18.80
N SER A 35 -2.12 -1.81 -18.57
CA SER A 35 -3.58 -2.03 -18.51
C SER A 35 -4.02 -3.08 -17.47
N PHE A 36 -3.35 -3.15 -16.33
CA PHE A 36 -3.75 -4.04 -15.23
C PHE A 36 -4.82 -3.41 -14.34
N THR A 37 -5.77 -4.21 -13.87
CA THR A 37 -6.58 -3.83 -12.69
C THR A 37 -5.77 -4.12 -11.43
N TYR A 38 -5.75 -3.19 -10.48
CA TYR A 38 -4.90 -3.32 -9.31
C TYR A 38 -5.53 -2.74 -8.05
N GLU A 39 -4.90 -3.06 -6.92
CA GLU A 39 -5.10 -2.38 -5.65
C GLU A 39 -3.76 -2.24 -4.92
N ILE A 40 -3.64 -1.19 -4.11
CA ILE A 40 -2.49 -0.92 -3.26
C ILE A 40 -3.00 -0.94 -1.83
N ILE A 41 -2.45 -1.84 -1.01
CA ILE A 41 -2.81 -2.01 0.39
C ILE A 41 -1.61 -1.55 1.21
N VAL A 42 -1.75 -0.38 1.83
CA VAL A 42 -0.73 0.18 2.72
C VAL A 42 -1.11 -0.13 4.16
N ILE A 43 -0.19 -0.74 4.90
CA ILE A 43 -0.38 -1.10 6.30
C ILE A 43 0.54 -0.21 7.13
N ASP A 44 -0.06 0.76 7.81
CA ASP A 44 0.60 1.59 8.82
C ASP A 44 0.82 0.76 10.10
N ASP A 45 2.07 0.41 10.37
CA ASP A 45 2.52 -0.36 11.52
C ASP A 45 2.67 0.53 12.78
N GLY A 46 1.64 1.34 13.04
CA GLY A 46 1.56 2.20 14.21
C GLY A 46 2.56 3.36 14.21
N SER A 47 2.69 4.05 13.08
CA SER A 47 3.52 5.25 12.93
C SER A 47 3.09 6.37 13.88
N ASP A 48 4.07 7.18 14.29
CA ASP A 48 3.90 8.36 15.14
C ASP A 48 4.11 9.69 14.40
N ASP A 49 4.38 9.62 13.10
CA ASP A 49 4.47 10.75 12.18
C ASP A 49 3.18 10.95 11.36
N ALA A 50 3.28 11.65 10.22
CA ALA A 50 2.15 11.93 9.32
C ALA A 50 1.80 10.78 8.34
N THR A 51 2.36 9.57 8.53
CA THR A 51 2.18 8.45 7.59
C THR A 51 0.72 8.11 7.38
N TRP A 52 -0.08 8.06 8.45
CA TRP A 52 -1.50 7.73 8.35
C TRP A 52 -2.29 8.79 7.58
N GLU A 53 -2.03 10.06 7.85
CA GLU A 53 -2.65 11.19 7.18
C GLU A 53 -2.37 11.15 5.67
N VAL A 54 -1.13 10.79 5.30
CA VAL A 54 -0.72 10.59 3.91
C VAL A 54 -1.46 9.41 3.28
N ILE A 55 -1.53 8.25 3.95
CA ILE A 55 -2.27 7.08 3.46
C ILE A 55 -3.76 7.41 3.23
N ALA A 56 -4.38 8.09 4.20
CA ALA A 56 -5.79 8.48 4.10
C ALA A 56 -6.01 9.43 2.91
N LYS A 57 -5.13 10.42 2.72
CA LYS A 57 -5.16 11.33 1.58
C LYS A 57 -5.00 10.57 0.25
N LEU A 58 -4.02 9.68 0.14
CA LEU A 58 -3.81 8.86 -1.06
C LEU A 58 -5.03 8.02 -1.42
N GLY A 59 -5.72 7.44 -0.42
CA GLY A 59 -6.98 6.72 -0.62
C GLY A 59 -8.13 7.61 -1.13
N THR A 60 -8.16 8.89 -0.77
CA THR A 60 -9.14 9.84 -1.33
C THR A 60 -8.83 10.26 -2.76
N GLU A 61 -7.54 10.36 -3.12
CA GLU A 61 -7.09 10.76 -4.45
C GLU A 61 -7.12 9.59 -5.45
N ASN A 62 -6.87 8.37 -4.98
CA ASN A 62 -6.88 7.15 -5.78
C ASN A 62 -7.68 6.04 -5.06
N PRO A 63 -8.88 5.67 -5.56
CA PRO A 63 -9.72 4.64 -4.94
C PRO A 63 -9.12 3.23 -4.97
N GLN A 64 -8.01 3.03 -5.69
CA GLN A 64 -7.27 1.77 -5.66
C GLN A 64 -6.28 1.68 -4.49
N VAL A 65 -6.04 2.78 -3.75
CA VAL A 65 -5.24 2.79 -2.53
C VAL A 65 -6.15 2.55 -1.32
N LYS A 66 -5.79 1.56 -0.50
CA LYS A 66 -6.49 1.17 0.73
C LYS A 66 -5.50 1.23 1.89
N GLY A 67 -5.90 1.89 2.97
CA GLY A 67 -5.10 2.00 4.19
C GLY A 67 -5.63 1.11 5.31
N ILE A 68 -4.73 0.42 6.02
CA ILE A 68 -5.02 -0.25 7.29
C ILE A 68 -4.04 0.27 8.33
N ARG A 69 -4.53 0.68 9.50
CA ARG A 69 -3.70 1.19 10.59
C ARG A 69 -3.73 0.30 11.80
N PHE A 70 -2.56 -0.01 12.33
CA PHE A 70 -2.42 -0.62 13.64
C PHE A 70 -2.42 0.41 14.76
N ASN A 71 -2.97 0.02 15.92
CA ASN A 71 -2.99 0.88 17.11
C ASN A 71 -1.60 1.12 17.74
N ARG A 72 -0.60 0.31 17.37
CA ARG A 72 0.81 0.37 17.82
C ARG A 72 1.67 -0.44 16.85
N ASN A 73 2.98 -0.33 16.96
CA ASN A 73 3.91 -1.14 16.18
C ASN A 73 3.85 -2.63 16.60
N TYR A 74 3.53 -3.49 15.64
CA TYR A 74 3.51 -4.96 15.75
C TYR A 74 4.58 -5.63 14.89
N GLY A 75 5.27 -4.87 14.05
CA GLY A 75 6.35 -5.32 13.19
C GLY A 75 5.90 -5.68 11.78
N LYS A 76 6.85 -5.60 10.85
CA LYS A 76 6.67 -5.85 9.41
C LYS A 76 5.95 -7.16 9.07
N SER A 77 6.24 -8.25 9.79
CA SER A 77 5.58 -9.55 9.54
C SER A 77 4.07 -9.51 9.82
N ALA A 78 3.65 -8.79 10.87
CA ALA A 78 2.23 -8.62 11.18
C ALA A 78 1.56 -7.75 10.10
N ALA A 79 2.23 -6.67 9.68
CA ALA A 79 1.74 -5.80 8.61
C ALA A 79 1.54 -6.56 7.28
N LEU A 80 2.53 -7.37 6.88
CA LEU A 80 2.45 -8.23 5.69
C LEU A 80 1.32 -9.26 5.81
N GLN A 81 1.19 -9.93 6.95
CA GLN A 81 0.12 -10.90 7.17
C GLN A 81 -1.26 -10.26 7.02
N THR A 82 -1.48 -9.09 7.63
CA THR A 82 -2.73 -8.33 7.46
C THR A 82 -2.95 -7.91 6.02
N GLY A 83 -1.90 -7.47 5.33
CA GLY A 83 -1.96 -7.13 3.91
C GLY A 83 -2.37 -8.31 3.02
N PHE A 84 -1.82 -9.50 3.27
CA PHE A 84 -2.20 -10.73 2.57
C PHE A 84 -3.64 -11.16 2.85
N GLN A 85 -4.17 -10.90 4.04
CA GLN A 85 -5.56 -11.20 4.35
C GLN A 85 -6.53 -10.21 3.70
N ALA A 86 -6.09 -8.96 3.50
CA ALA A 86 -6.88 -7.90 2.89
C ALA A 86 -6.81 -7.92 1.36
N SER A 87 -5.83 -8.61 0.76
CA SER A 87 -5.65 -8.66 -0.69
C SER A 87 -6.70 -9.53 -1.38
N SER A 88 -7.11 -9.08 -2.55
CA SER A 88 -8.14 -9.71 -3.38
C SER A 88 -7.65 -10.03 -4.78
N GLY A 89 -6.42 -9.65 -5.13
CA GLY A 89 -5.84 -9.82 -6.45
C GLY A 89 -5.55 -11.27 -6.84
N GLU A 90 -5.34 -11.51 -8.12
CA GLU A 90 -4.87 -12.81 -8.63
C GLU A 90 -3.41 -13.06 -8.24
N VAL A 91 -2.60 -12.02 -8.29
CA VAL A 91 -1.19 -12.01 -7.86
C VAL A 91 -1.04 -11.02 -6.72
N VAL A 92 -0.29 -11.40 -5.68
CA VAL A 92 0.06 -10.51 -4.58
C VAL A 92 1.55 -10.23 -4.62
N ILE A 93 1.92 -8.95 -4.61
CA ILE A 93 3.29 -8.47 -4.62
C ILE A 93 3.52 -7.70 -3.32
N THR A 94 4.64 -7.94 -2.65
CA THR A 94 5.07 -7.13 -1.51
C THR A 94 6.12 -6.13 -1.95
N LEU A 95 5.98 -4.87 -1.55
CA LEU A 95 6.99 -3.83 -1.75
C LEU A 95 7.24 -3.12 -0.42
N ASP A 96 8.48 -2.69 -0.21
CA ASP A 96 8.82 -1.86 0.95
C ASP A 96 8.49 -0.39 0.67
N ALA A 97 8.05 0.32 1.71
CA ALA A 97 7.73 1.74 1.62
C ALA A 97 8.99 2.61 1.45
N ASP A 98 10.14 2.11 1.92
CA ASP A 98 11.44 2.70 1.66
C ASP A 98 11.73 2.76 0.15
N LEU A 99 11.69 3.95 -0.42
CA LEU A 99 12.32 4.27 -1.71
C LEU A 99 13.84 4.29 -1.51
N GLN A 100 14.44 3.14 -1.20
CA GLN A 100 15.90 3.04 -1.16
C GLN A 100 16.43 3.11 -2.60
N ASP A 101 16.95 4.29 -2.95
CA ASP A 101 17.83 4.52 -4.09
C ASP A 101 18.88 3.40 -4.17
N SER A 102 18.98 2.79 -5.35
CA SER A 102 20.10 1.90 -5.72
C SER A 102 21.30 2.71 -6.20
#